data_AF-A0A2E8B186-F1
#
_entry.id   AF-A0A2E8B186-F1
#
_cell.length_a   1.000
_cell.length_b   1.000
_cell.length_c   1.000
_cell.angle_alpha   90.00
_cell.angle_beta   90.00
_cell.angle_gamma   90.00
#
_symmetry.space_group_name_H-M   'P 1'
#
loop_
_entity.id
_entity.type
_entity.pdbx_description
1 polymer ?
#
loop_
_entity_poly.entity_id
_entity_poly.type
_entity_poly.pdbx_seq_one_letter_code
_entity_poly.pdbx_strand_id
1 'polypeptide(L)'
;MIHTEGLLDDTLVASPAGFGRAPKLGQVTSSAGATPDGRDHWPHCFSILFAGGGVKGGYVHGSSIRFAAYPASDPGAVHLGDGYPACLP
;
A
#
# COMPACT_ATOMS: atom_id res chain seq x y z
N MET A 1 -4.74 -16.74 -16.05
CA MET A 1 -5.91 -16.22 -16.76
C MET A 1 -5.58 -14.87 -17.39
N ILE A 2 -5.76 -13.70 -16.77
CA ILE A 2 -5.56 -12.41 -17.49
C ILE A 2 -4.15 -12.18 -18.07
N HIS A 3 -3.11 -12.69 -17.39
CA HIS A 3 -1.74 -12.63 -17.90
C HIS A 3 -1.49 -13.65 -19.02
N THR A 4 -2.06 -14.84 -18.92
CA THR A 4 -1.88 -15.93 -19.90
C THR A 4 -2.69 -15.73 -21.18
N GLU A 5 -3.83 -15.02 -21.07
CA GLU A 5 -4.70 -14.68 -22.21
C GLU A 5 -4.27 -13.39 -22.94
N GLY A 6 -3.15 -12.76 -22.55
CA GLY A 6 -2.65 -11.53 -23.19
C GLY A 6 -3.49 -10.28 -22.95
N LEU A 7 -4.41 -10.29 -21.97
CA LEU A 7 -5.33 -9.17 -21.70
C LEU A 7 -4.73 -8.10 -20.77
N LEU A 8 -3.54 -8.35 -20.21
CA LEU A 8 -2.95 -7.51 -19.19
C LEU A 8 -2.59 -6.11 -19.72
N ASP A 9 -2.26 -5.97 -21.00
CA ASP A 9 -1.88 -4.68 -21.59
C ASP A 9 -3.05 -3.69 -21.61
N ASP A 10 -4.27 -4.19 -21.83
CA ASP A 10 -5.51 -3.38 -21.87
C ASP A 10 -6.31 -3.39 -20.56
N THR A 11 -5.89 -4.20 -19.58
CA THR A 11 -6.62 -4.37 -18.31
C THR A 11 -5.81 -3.85 -17.14
N LEU A 12 -6.32 -2.80 -16.47
CA LEU A 12 -5.77 -2.37 -15.19
C LEU A 12 -6.30 -3.27 -14.06
N VAL A 13 -5.36 -3.88 -13.34
CA VAL A 13 -5.61 -4.61 -12.10
C VAL A 13 -5.20 -3.73 -10.94
N ALA A 14 -6.07 -3.58 -9.94
CA ALA A 14 -5.78 -2.90 -8.70
C ALA A 14 -6.02 -3.84 -7.51
N SER A 15 -5.06 -3.89 -6.58
CA SER A 15 -5.16 -4.65 -5.33
C SER A 15 -4.81 -3.74 -4.16
N PRO A 16 -5.82 -3.08 -3.56
CA PRO A 16 -5.61 -2.22 -2.40
C PRO A 16 -5.40 -3.04 -1.13
N ALA A 17 -4.45 -2.64 -0.29
CA ALA A 17 -4.29 -3.23 1.04
C ALA A 17 -5.46 -2.90 1.99
N GLY A 18 -6.24 -1.85 1.68
CA GLY A 18 -7.40 -1.37 2.44
C GLY A 18 -7.02 -0.53 3.67
N PHE A 19 -6.12 -1.04 4.51
CA PHE A 19 -5.63 -0.35 5.72
C PHE A 19 -4.12 -0.56 5.92
N GLY A 20 -3.46 0.45 6.48
CA GLY A 20 -2.12 0.35 7.03
C GLY A 20 -2.14 -0.18 8.47
N ARG A 21 -1.01 -0.03 9.16
CA ARG A 21 -0.86 -0.40 10.58
C ARG A 21 -0.45 0.81 11.40
N ALA A 22 -1.02 0.93 12.60
CA ALA A 22 -0.74 2.05 13.49
C ALA A 22 0.78 2.16 13.70
N PRO A 23 1.35 3.37 13.69
CA PRO A 23 2.81 3.56 13.74
C PRO A 23 3.42 3.14 15.09
N LYS A 24 2.60 2.95 16.13
CA LYS A 24 3.03 2.58 17.48
C LYS A 24 2.36 1.28 17.93
N LEU A 25 3.12 0.47 18.67
CA LEU A 25 2.60 -0.71 19.36
C LEU A 25 1.65 -0.30 20.49
N GLY A 26 0.62 -1.11 20.74
CA GLY A 26 -0.37 -0.87 21.80
C GLY A 26 -1.27 0.35 21.57
N GLN A 27 -1.13 1.03 20.44
CA GLN A 27 -2.00 2.14 20.09
C GLN A 27 -3.33 1.59 19.57
N VAL A 28 -4.37 1.67 20.39
CA VAL A 28 -5.74 1.32 20.01
C VAL A 28 -6.37 2.51 19.27
N THR A 29 -6.73 2.30 18.03
CA THR A 29 -7.29 3.29 17.08
C THR A 29 -8.62 2.82 16.51
N SER A 30 -8.94 1.54 16.67
CA SER A 30 -10.14 0.90 16.18
C SER A 30 -10.59 -0.23 17.12
N SER A 31 -11.69 -0.89 16.78
CA SER A 31 -12.18 -2.09 17.47
C SER A 31 -11.55 -3.39 16.96
N ALA A 32 -10.45 -3.34 16.20
CA ALA A 32 -9.79 -4.52 15.62
C ALA A 32 -8.95 -5.35 16.62
N GLY A 33 -8.98 -5.01 17.91
CA GLY A 33 -8.43 -5.85 18.98
C GLY A 33 -6.92 -5.82 19.12
N ALA A 34 -6.27 -4.68 18.86
CA ALA A 34 -4.83 -4.54 19.08
C ALA A 34 -4.47 -4.75 20.56
N THR A 35 -3.44 -5.55 20.81
CA THR A 35 -2.84 -5.77 22.13
C THR A 35 -1.68 -4.79 22.37
N PRO A 36 -1.11 -4.71 23.59
CA PRO A 36 0.10 -3.93 23.84
C PRO A 36 1.28 -4.28 22.91
N ASP A 37 1.35 -5.51 22.41
CA ASP A 37 2.38 -6.00 21.49
C ASP A 37 1.95 -5.96 20.00
N GLY A 38 0.74 -5.46 19.72
CA GLY A 38 0.15 -5.39 18.38
C GLY A 38 0.09 -3.98 17.82
N ARG A 39 -0.17 -3.87 16.52
CA ARG A 39 -0.49 -2.60 15.83
C ARG A 39 -1.90 -2.67 15.24
N ASP A 40 -2.71 -1.67 15.56
CA ASP A 40 -4.10 -1.57 15.12
C ASP A 40 -4.22 -1.15 13.63
N HIS A 41 -5.44 -1.13 13.10
CA HIS A 41 -5.75 -0.61 11.76
C HIS A 41 -5.43 0.89 11.65
N TRP A 42 -4.95 1.27 10.47
CA TRP A 42 -4.57 2.65 10.20
C TRP A 42 -5.00 3.09 8.80
N PRO A 43 -6.13 3.83 8.67
CA PRO A 43 -6.68 4.20 7.36
C PRO A 43 -5.93 5.36 6.70
N HIS A 44 -5.03 6.04 7.42
CA HIS A 44 -4.42 7.28 6.96
C HIS A 44 -3.26 7.08 5.97
N CYS A 45 -2.67 5.88 5.89
CA CYS A 45 -1.55 5.59 5.00
C CYS A 45 -1.49 4.09 4.70
N PHE A 46 -1.69 3.71 3.43
CA PHE A 46 -1.65 2.32 2.95
C PHE A 46 -1.25 2.27 1.47
N SER A 47 -0.92 1.08 0.97
CA SER A 47 -0.44 0.86 -0.40
C SER A 47 -1.50 0.22 -1.29
N ILE A 48 -1.41 0.47 -2.59
CA ILE A 48 -2.24 -0.18 -3.62
C ILE A 48 -1.30 -0.72 -4.69
N LEU A 49 -1.35 -2.01 -4.94
CA LEU A 49 -0.64 -2.64 -6.04
C LEU A 49 -1.44 -2.44 -7.33
N PHE A 50 -0.77 -2.00 -8.39
CA PHE A 50 -1.34 -1.95 -9.74
C PHE A 50 -0.51 -2.78 -10.71
N ALA A 51 -1.18 -3.39 -11.69
CA ALA A 51 -0.55 -4.10 -12.80
C ALA A 51 -1.41 -4.00 -14.06
N GLY A 52 -0.78 -4.09 -15.22
CA GLY A 52 -1.46 -4.00 -16.52
C GLY A 52 -1.94 -2.59 -16.87
N GLY A 53 -2.70 -2.46 -17.95
CA GLY A 53 -3.23 -1.17 -18.43
C GLY A 53 -2.13 -0.16 -18.78
N GLY A 54 -0.96 -0.63 -19.22
CA GLY A 54 0.21 0.21 -19.53
C GLY A 54 0.96 0.78 -18.30
N VAL A 55 0.65 0.33 -17.07
CA VAL A 55 1.40 0.75 -15.88
C VAL A 55 2.86 0.32 -15.99
N LYS A 56 3.77 1.25 -15.73
CA LYS A 56 5.21 0.99 -15.68
C LYS A 56 5.53 0.08 -14.49
N GLY A 57 6.03 -1.12 -14.77
CA GLY A 57 6.72 -1.93 -13.78
C GLY A 57 7.97 -1.22 -13.25
N GLY A 58 8.31 -1.46 -12.00
CA GLY A 58 9.40 -0.87 -11.23
C GLY A 58 9.03 0.44 -10.58
N TYR A 59 7.82 0.93 -10.81
CA TYR A 59 7.47 2.31 -10.49
C TYR A 59 6.82 2.41 -9.13
N VAL A 60 7.38 3.27 -8.29
CA VAL A 60 6.80 3.71 -7.02
C VAL A 60 6.34 5.15 -7.15
N HIS A 61 5.08 5.38 -6.80
CA HIS A 61 4.50 6.72 -6.74
C HIS A 61 4.18 7.07 -5.28
N GLY A 62 4.37 8.32 -4.90
CA GLY A 62 4.09 8.75 -3.53
C GLY A 62 5.10 8.29 -2.47
N SER A 63 4.97 8.85 -1.27
CA SER A 63 5.81 8.52 -0.13
C SER A 63 5.06 8.81 1.18
N SER A 64 5.53 8.26 2.28
CA SER A 64 5.01 8.54 3.62
C SER A 64 6.04 9.29 4.46
N ILE A 65 5.58 9.98 5.50
CA ILE A 65 6.50 10.52 6.50
C ILE A 65 7.28 9.36 7.13
N ARG A 66 8.41 9.67 7.78
CA ARG A 66 9.34 8.68 8.38
C ARG A 66 8.68 7.53 9.15
N PHE A 67 7.53 7.76 9.78
CA PHE A 67 6.83 6.76 10.60
C PHE A 67 5.75 5.97 9.85
N ALA A 68 5.62 6.14 8.54
CA ALA A 68 4.54 5.56 7.72
C ALA A 68 3.12 5.88 8.23
N ALA A 69 2.97 6.95 9.02
CA ALA A 69 1.70 7.32 9.64
C ALA A 69 0.82 8.16 8.69
N TYR A 70 1.41 8.95 7.81
CA TYR A 70 0.70 9.82 6.89
C TYR A 70 1.50 9.94 5.58
N PRO A 71 0.87 10.27 4.45
CA PRO A 71 1.57 10.65 3.22
C PRO A 71 2.53 11.82 3.47
N ALA A 72 3.71 11.82 2.83
CA ALA A 72 4.70 12.90 2.98
C ALA A 72 4.40 14.13 2.11
N SER A 73 3.64 13.93 1.04
CA SER A 73 3.20 14.93 0.06
C SER A 73 1.80 14.54 -0.44
N ASP A 74 1.10 15.49 -1.08
CA ASP A 74 -0.26 15.45 -1.67
C ASP A 74 -1.04 14.11 -1.53
N PRO A 75 -2.27 14.10 -0.97
CA PRO A 75 -2.95 12.89 -0.45
C PRO A 75 -3.32 11.82 -1.50
N GLY A 76 -2.98 12.02 -2.78
CA GLY A 76 -3.11 11.03 -3.86
C GLY A 76 -1.91 10.08 -4.03
N ALA A 77 -0.92 10.14 -3.13
CA ALA A 77 0.32 9.34 -3.14
C ALA A 77 0.08 7.81 -2.99
N VAL A 78 -0.37 7.14 -4.05
CA VAL A 78 -0.46 5.67 -4.14
C VAL A 78 0.93 5.05 -4.31
N HIS A 79 1.39 4.31 -3.31
CA HIS A 79 2.60 3.47 -3.38
C HIS A 79 2.40 2.35 -4.41
N LEU A 80 2.73 2.64 -5.67
CA LEU A 80 2.86 1.66 -6.73
C LEU A 80 4.08 0.78 -6.40
N GLY A 81 3.99 -0.52 -6.58
CA GLY A 81 5.11 -1.40 -6.27
C GLY A 81 4.86 -2.74 -6.91
N ASP A 82 5.42 -2.95 -8.09
CA ASP A 82 5.60 -4.26 -8.69
C ASP A 82 6.44 -5.15 -7.77
N GLY A 83 5.98 -6.38 -7.59
CA GLY A 83 6.39 -7.24 -6.48
C GLY A 83 7.90 -7.34 -6.28
N TYR A 84 8.38 -6.70 -5.22
CA TYR A 84 9.38 -7.09 -4.21
C TYR A 84 9.18 -6.15 -3.02
N PRO A 85 9.40 -6.56 -1.75
CA PRO A 85 9.10 -5.71 -0.61
C PRO A 85 9.96 -4.44 -0.66
N ALA A 86 9.31 -3.29 -0.83
CA ALA A 86 9.91 -1.99 -0.61
C ALA A 86 10.21 -1.82 0.89
N CYS A 87 11.32 -2.44 1.29
CA CYS A 87 12.04 -2.19 2.51
C CYS A 87 13.51 -2.37 2.14
N LEU A 88 14.13 -1.31 1.64
CA LEU A 88 15.58 -1.21 1.47
C LEU A 88 15.98 0.22 1.89
N PRO A 89 17.20 0.36 2.42
CA PRO A 89 17.53 0.70 3.81
C PRO A 89 17.21 2.14 4.27
#